data_AF-A0A961ZH22-F1
#
_entry.id   AF-A0A961ZH22-F1
#
_cell.length_a   1.000
_cell.length_b   1.000
_cell.length_c   1.000
_cell.angle_alpha   90.00
_cell.angle_beta   90.00
_cell.angle_gamma   90.00
#
_symmetry.space_group_name_H-M   'P 1'
#
loop_
_entity.id
_entity.type
_entity.pdbx_description
1 polymer ?
#
loop_
_entity_poly.entity_id
_entity_poly.type
_entity_poly.pdbx_seq_one_letter_code
_entity_poly.pdbx_strand_id
1 'polypeptide(L)'
;MTALTIAGCLVVAGCAGGETSGDRPRVTASGKGCQDLRREINRLDARGVPGLIEAEKAGKKLSAARRADVDLYNRLLGEYLGNRCHL
;
A
#
# COMPACT_ATOMS: atom_id res chain seq x y z
N MET A 1 25.05 -39.43 -23.52
CA MET A 1 24.42 -38.28 -24.21
C MET A 1 22.96 -38.26 -23.76
N THR A 2 22.59 -37.61 -22.64
CA THR A 2 22.11 -36.20 -22.55
C THR A 2 21.02 -35.91 -23.60
N ALA A 3 19.79 -35.51 -23.30
CA ALA A 3 19.29 -34.72 -22.19
C ALA A 3 17.77 -34.92 -21.98
N LEU A 4 17.35 -34.75 -20.73
CA LEU A 4 15.97 -34.74 -20.23
C LEU A 4 15.41 -33.32 -20.40
N THR A 5 14.51 -33.07 -21.36
CA THR A 5 13.89 -31.75 -21.54
C THR A 5 12.54 -31.72 -20.82
N ILE A 6 12.60 -31.47 -19.51
CA ILE A 6 11.42 -31.07 -18.74
C ILE A 6 11.18 -29.59 -19.07
N ALA A 7 10.06 -29.30 -19.74
CA ALA A 7 9.55 -27.95 -19.92
C ALA A 7 9.16 -27.39 -18.54
N GLY A 8 10.15 -26.80 -17.87
CA GLY A 8 10.03 -26.17 -16.56
C GLY A 8 9.27 -24.86 -16.65
N CYS A 9 8.19 -24.77 -15.88
CA CYS A 9 7.39 -23.58 -15.67
C CYS A 9 8.26 -22.39 -15.21
N LEU A 10 7.85 -21.22 -15.71
CA LEU A 10 8.23 -19.88 -15.27
C LEU A 10 8.23 -19.76 -13.73
N VAL A 11 9.39 -19.49 -13.14
CA VAL A 11 9.48 -18.78 -11.86
C VAL A 11 10.66 -17.82 -11.92
N VAL A 12 10.38 -16.56 -12.23
CA VAL A 12 11.23 -15.44 -11.82
C VAL A 12 11.13 -15.37 -10.30
N ALA A 13 12.07 -16.00 -9.62
CA ALA A 13 12.28 -15.84 -8.19
C ALA A 13 13.05 -14.51 -7.97
N GLY A 14 12.29 -13.43 -7.85
CA GLY A 14 12.79 -12.19 -7.27
C GLY A 14 13.07 -12.42 -5.79
N CYS A 15 14.35 -12.38 -5.42
CA CYS A 15 14.85 -12.54 -4.08
C CYS A 15 14.69 -11.22 -3.30
N ALA A 16 13.83 -11.21 -2.27
CA ALA A 16 13.84 -10.23 -1.18
C ALA A 16 13.08 -10.84 0.02
N GLY A 17 13.77 -10.95 1.15
CA GLY A 17 13.44 -11.84 2.26
C GLY A 17 12.20 -11.48 3.09
N GLY A 18 11.75 -12.47 3.87
CA GLY A 18 10.72 -12.30 4.89
C GLY A 18 9.86 -13.54 5.06
N GLU A 19 10.36 -14.54 5.77
CA GLU A 19 9.60 -15.69 6.25
C GLU A 19 8.63 -15.22 7.35
N THR A 20 7.31 -15.38 7.17
CA THR A 20 6.37 -15.90 8.20
C THR A 20 4.91 -15.76 7.76
N SER A 21 4.16 -16.85 7.92
CA SER A 21 2.71 -16.96 8.09
C SER A 21 1.78 -16.31 7.07
N GLY A 22 1.26 -17.15 6.16
CA GLY A 22 -0.19 -17.35 6.11
C GLY A 22 -1.07 -16.25 5.51
N ASP A 23 -0.61 -15.45 4.55
CA ASP A 23 -1.46 -14.79 3.56
C ASP A 23 -0.55 -14.23 2.47
N ARG A 24 -0.79 -14.57 1.20
CA ARG A 24 0.09 -14.10 0.12
C ARG A 24 0.10 -12.56 0.14
N PRO A 25 1.27 -11.88 0.23
CA PRO A 25 1.31 -10.44 0.16
C PRO A 25 0.75 -10.03 -1.19
N ARG A 26 -0.47 -9.46 -1.22
CA ARG A 26 -0.93 -8.72 -2.40
C ARG A 26 -0.03 -7.49 -2.49
N VAL A 27 1.03 -7.63 -3.28
CA VAL A 27 1.92 -6.53 -3.64
C VAL A 27 1.09 -5.59 -4.50
N THR A 28 0.91 -4.37 -4.03
CA THR A 28 0.18 -3.33 -4.75
C THR A 28 1.02 -2.85 -5.94
N ALA A 29 0.41 -2.09 -6.86
CA ALA A 29 1.14 -1.49 -7.98
C ALA A 29 2.37 -0.65 -7.55
N SER A 30 2.38 -0.16 -6.30
CA SER A 30 3.48 0.59 -5.68
C SER A 30 4.56 -0.28 -5.03
N GLY A 31 4.48 -1.61 -5.15
CA GLY A 31 5.40 -2.56 -4.52
C GLY A 31 5.18 -2.76 -3.01
N LYS A 32 4.17 -2.11 -2.41
CA LYS A 32 3.84 -2.22 -0.97
C LYS A 32 2.79 -3.30 -0.73
N GLY A 33 2.87 -4.02 0.39
CA GLY A 33 1.79 -4.96 0.77
C GLY A 33 0.56 -4.22 1.31
N CYS A 34 -0.62 -4.85 1.27
CA CYS A 34 -1.83 -4.35 1.94
C CYS A 34 -1.60 -3.98 3.42
N GLN A 35 -0.78 -4.76 4.13
CA GLN A 35 -0.38 -4.49 5.51
C GLN A 35 0.43 -3.20 5.63
N ASP A 36 1.31 -2.92 4.67
CA ASP A 36 2.14 -1.72 4.69
C ASP A 36 1.31 -0.47 4.41
N LEU A 37 0.38 -0.56 3.44
CA LEU A 37 -0.60 0.49 3.19
C LEU A 37 -1.42 0.78 4.44
N ARG A 38 -1.94 -0.27 5.10
CA ARG A 38 -2.74 -0.09 6.32
C ARG A 38 -1.93 0.55 7.45
N ARG A 39 -0.67 0.15 7.64
CA ARG A 39 0.21 0.78 8.64
C ARG A 39 0.43 2.25 8.35
N GLU A 40 0.63 2.63 7.09
CA GLU A 40 0.86 4.02 6.71
C GLU A 40 -0.41 4.89 6.86
N ILE A 41 -1.58 4.35 6.47
CA ILE A 41 -2.89 4.98 6.69
C ILE A 41 -3.11 5.22 8.18
N ASN A 42 -2.91 4.19 9.02
CA ASN A 42 -3.07 4.31 10.47
C ASN A 42 -2.12 5.37 11.09
N ARG A 43 -0.92 5.54 10.54
CA ARG A 43 0.00 6.60 11.01
C ARG A 43 -0.55 7.99 10.71
N LEU A 44 -1.10 8.20 9.53
CA LEU A 44 -1.73 9.46 9.12
C LEU A 44 -3.03 9.71 9.91
N ASP A 45 -3.80 8.66 10.19
CA ASP A 45 -4.96 8.74 11.09
C ASP A 45 -4.58 9.21 12.48
N ALA A 46 -3.52 8.63 13.06
CA ALA A 46 -2.99 9.06 14.36
C ALA A 46 -2.48 10.51 14.36
N ARG A 47 -2.09 11.05 13.20
CA ARG A 47 -1.75 12.47 13.03
C ARG A 47 -2.97 13.39 12.90
N GLY A 48 -4.18 12.84 12.85
CA GLY A 48 -5.42 13.60 12.73
C GLY A 48 -5.73 14.08 11.32
N VAL A 49 -5.15 13.44 10.30
CA VAL A 49 -5.37 13.80 8.89
C VAL A 49 -6.85 13.74 8.48
N PRO A 50 -7.68 12.79 8.95
CA PRO A 50 -9.13 12.83 8.68
C PRO A 50 -9.78 14.16 9.08
N GLY A 51 -9.38 14.75 10.21
CA GLY A 51 -9.87 16.06 10.63
C GLY A 51 -9.40 17.21 9.73
N LEU A 52 -8.22 17.09 9.12
CA LEU A 52 -7.71 18.05 8.15
C LEU A 52 -8.49 18.00 6.83
N ILE A 53 -8.89 16.80 6.40
CA ILE A 53 -9.75 16.61 5.22
C ILE A 53 -11.09 17.31 5.43
N GLU A 54 -11.72 17.10 6.58
CA GLU A 54 -13.01 17.74 6.88
C GLU A 54 -12.85 19.27 7.03
N ALA A 55 -11.73 19.74 7.59
CA ALA A 55 -11.41 21.16 7.63
C ALA A 55 -11.24 21.77 6.21
N GLU A 56 -10.55 21.08 5.31
CA GLU A 56 -10.38 21.51 3.92
C GLU A 56 -11.72 21.53 3.17
N LYS A 57 -12.56 20.49 3.35
CA LYS A 57 -13.92 20.45 2.79
C LYS A 57 -14.80 21.58 3.33
N ALA A 58 -14.62 21.96 4.60
CA ALA A 58 -15.27 23.11 5.20
C ALA A 58 -14.71 24.47 4.73
N GLY A 59 -13.80 24.48 3.74
CA GLY A 59 -13.22 25.68 3.15
C GLY A 59 -12.05 26.27 3.94
N LYS A 60 -11.55 25.59 4.98
CA LYS A 60 -10.36 26.07 5.70
C LYS A 60 -9.13 25.84 4.84
N LYS A 61 -8.30 26.89 4.71
CA LYS A 61 -6.98 26.75 4.10
C LYS A 61 -6.06 25.93 4.99
N LEU A 62 -5.53 24.84 4.45
CA LEU A 62 -4.46 24.07 5.06
C LEU A 62 -3.10 24.69 4.74
N SER A 63 -2.12 24.50 5.64
CA SER A 63 -0.72 24.77 5.32
C SER A 63 -0.21 23.74 4.30
N ALA A 64 0.88 24.05 3.59
CA ALA A 64 1.44 23.14 2.59
C ALA A 64 1.76 21.74 3.16
N ALA A 65 2.31 21.66 4.37
CA ALA A 65 2.60 20.39 5.03
C ALA A 65 1.32 19.57 5.33
N ARG A 66 0.28 20.24 5.83
CA ARG A 66 -1.02 19.58 6.12
C ARG A 66 -1.70 19.09 4.86
N ARG A 67 -1.62 19.87 3.78
CA ARG A 67 -2.15 19.45 2.48
C ARG A 67 -1.38 18.23 1.94
N ALA A 68 -0.05 18.21 2.06
CA ALA A 68 0.73 17.05 1.65
C ALA A 68 0.36 15.77 2.42
N ASP A 69 0.10 15.88 3.72
CA ASP A 69 -0.42 14.76 4.52
C ASP A 69 -1.79 14.28 4.04
N VAL A 70 -2.71 15.21 3.73
CA VAL A 70 -4.03 14.90 3.15
C VAL A 70 -3.91 14.20 1.81
N ASP A 71 -3.07 14.71 0.91
CA ASP A 71 -2.84 14.14 -0.42
C ASP A 71 -2.25 12.72 -0.33
N LEU A 72 -1.30 12.51 0.59
CA LEU A 72 -0.72 11.20 0.85
C LEU A 72 -1.77 10.23 1.39
N TYR A 73 -2.59 10.67 2.35
CA TYR A 73 -3.64 9.84 2.93
C TYR A 73 -4.67 9.40 1.90
N ASN A 74 -5.16 10.32 1.08
CA ASN A 74 -6.12 10.01 0.01
C ASN A 74 -5.54 9.04 -1.03
N ARG A 75 -4.26 9.20 -1.39
CA ARG A 75 -3.57 8.27 -2.30
C ARG A 75 -3.49 6.86 -1.73
N LEU A 76 -3.04 6.74 -0.48
CA LEU A 76 -2.89 5.44 0.19
C LEU A 76 -4.24 4.75 0.38
N LEU A 77 -5.29 5.50 0.73
CA LEU A 77 -6.65 4.98 0.77
C LEU A 77 -7.11 4.49 -0.59
N GLY A 78 -6.88 5.26 -1.66
CA GLY A 78 -7.20 4.85 -3.03
C GLY A 78 -6.51 3.54 -3.41
N GLU A 79 -5.22 3.39 -3.09
CA GLU A 79 -4.48 2.14 -3.30
C GLU A 79 -5.03 1.00 -2.43
N TYR A 80 -5.30 1.23 -1.15
CA TYR A 80 -5.81 0.21 -0.23
C TYR A 80 -7.18 -0.31 -0.67
N LEU A 81 -8.08 0.59 -1.08
CA LEU A 81 -9.41 0.25 -1.56
C LEU A 81 -9.35 -0.40 -2.96
N GLY A 82 -8.55 0.17 -3.87
CA GLY A 82 -8.40 -0.33 -5.25
C GLY A 82 -7.81 -1.74 -5.31
N ASN A 83 -6.88 -2.07 -4.42
CA ASN A 83 -6.31 -3.41 -4.28
C ASN A 83 -7.18 -4.37 -3.44
N ARG A 84 -8.38 -3.93 -3.03
CA ARG A 84 -9.32 -4.68 -2.18
C ARG A 84 -8.70 -5.19 -0.88
N CYS A 85 -7.81 -4.41 -0.27
CA CYS A 85 -7.12 -4.78 0.97
C CYS A 85 -8.02 -4.74 2.23
N HIS A 86 -9.30 -4.39 2.07
CA HIS A 86 -10.31 -4.31 3.13
C HIS A 86 -11.23 -5.55 3.17
N LEU A 87 -11.07 -6.48 2.23
CA LEU A 87 -11.85 -7.71 2.11
C LEU A 87 -11.20 -8.87 2.85
#